data_AF-A0A9D1DS86-F1
#
_entry.id   AF-A0A9D1DS86-F1
#
_cell.length_a   1.000
_cell.length_b   1.000
_cell.length_c   1.000
_cell.angle_alpha   90.00
_cell.angle_beta   90.00
_cell.angle_gamma   90.00
#
_symmetry.space_group_name_H-M   'P 1'
#
loop_
_entity.id
_entity.type
_entity.pdbx_description
1 polymer ?
#
loop_
_entity_poly.entity_id
_entity_poly.type
_entity_poly.pdbx_seq_one_letter_code
_entity_poly.pdbx_strand_id
1 'polypeptide(L)'
;MKGNRLPNKFFKENPLLDNSAAMLMYWSVDGEFWSILCRELFDTLEDPERKKKIEETHDRIARTEDPAELVEIMRKGYDNFNQQQLCEKVLEKQEETMPLVLKRFRTCSLDLFIEAAAVVLARGDRKYAIQLREMYQDIRCPYARACACLIFGIQGMDGEIPFLVEEYERFCEEGFEQSISEDDEEDTSRDYEEFPLLALYILHGKW
;
A
#
# COMPACT_ATOMS: atom_id res chain seq x y z
N MET A 1 -9.36 -23.43 -8.58
CA MET A 1 -9.90 -24.00 -7.31
C MET A 1 -11.42 -23.74 -7.24
N LYS A 2 -12.25 -24.69 -6.76
CA LYS A 2 -13.71 -24.48 -6.59
C LYS A 2 -13.99 -23.97 -5.16
N GLY A 3 -14.07 -22.64 -4.99
CA GLY A 3 -14.47 -21.96 -3.75
C GLY A 3 -13.32 -21.29 -2.98
N ASN A 4 -13.68 -20.37 -2.08
CA ASN A 4 -12.79 -19.56 -1.22
C ASN A 4 -12.01 -20.37 -0.16
N ARG A 5 -11.71 -21.65 -0.40
CA ARG A 5 -11.04 -22.53 0.55
C ARG A 5 -9.64 -22.85 0.05
N LEU A 6 -8.65 -22.39 0.82
CA LEU A 6 -7.25 -22.75 0.63
C LEU A 6 -6.96 -24.18 1.12
N PRO A 7 -5.90 -24.84 0.61
CA PRO A 7 -5.42 -26.09 1.16
C PRO A 7 -5.16 -25.99 2.68
N ASN A 8 -5.46 -27.05 3.43
CA ASN A 8 -5.36 -27.04 4.91
C ASN A 8 -3.97 -26.63 5.45
N LYS A 9 -2.91 -26.84 4.66
CA LYS A 9 -1.52 -26.53 5.04
C LYS A 9 -0.96 -25.27 4.37
N PHE A 10 -1.75 -24.55 3.57
CA PHE A 10 -1.28 -23.41 2.77
C PHE A 10 -0.42 -22.43 3.58
N PHE A 11 -0.95 -21.90 4.68
CA PHE A 11 -0.23 -20.94 5.53
C PHE A 11 0.94 -21.53 6.32
N LYS A 12 0.97 -22.85 6.52
CA LYS A 12 2.13 -23.52 7.12
C LYS A 12 3.27 -23.66 6.11
N GLU A 13 2.91 -23.86 4.84
CA GLU A 13 3.84 -24.00 3.73
C GLU A 13 4.31 -22.63 3.20
N ASN A 14 3.53 -21.58 3.44
CA ASN A 14 3.80 -20.20 3.02
C ASN A 14 3.69 -19.26 4.24
N PRO A 15 4.70 -19.26 5.14
CA PRO A 15 4.75 -18.33 6.27
C PRO A 15 5.04 -16.91 5.78
N LEU A 16 4.44 -15.91 6.44
CA LEU A 16 4.81 -14.50 6.22
C LEU A 16 6.21 -14.22 6.77
N LEU A 17 6.89 -13.25 6.16
CA LEU A 17 8.12 -12.69 6.67
C LEU A 17 7.82 -11.60 7.72
N ASP A 18 8.49 -11.66 8.87
CA ASP A 18 8.24 -10.77 10.02
C ASP A 18 8.54 -9.29 9.73
N ASN A 19 9.29 -8.95 8.66
CA ASN A 19 9.69 -7.58 8.30
C ASN A 19 9.58 -7.29 6.79
N SER A 20 8.57 -7.83 6.10
CA SER A 20 8.37 -7.54 4.68
C SER A 20 7.85 -6.12 4.42
N ALA A 21 7.99 -5.65 3.18
CA ALA A 21 7.36 -4.39 2.75
C ALA A 21 5.84 -4.44 2.89
N ALA A 22 5.21 -5.62 2.70
CA ALA A 22 3.78 -5.82 2.90
C ALA A 22 3.36 -5.55 4.35
N MET A 23 4.17 -5.99 5.31
CA MET A 23 3.98 -5.76 6.73
C MET A 23 4.06 -4.28 7.11
N LEU A 24 5.09 -3.58 6.64
CA LEU A 24 5.22 -2.13 6.84
C LEU A 24 4.04 -1.38 6.22
N MET A 25 3.63 -1.77 5.01
CA MET A 25 2.47 -1.18 4.34
C MET A 25 1.20 -1.41 5.17
N TYR A 26 0.93 -2.64 5.62
CA TYR A 26 -0.23 -2.93 6.47
C TYR A 26 -0.26 -2.07 7.73
N TRP A 27 0.86 -1.92 8.43
CA TRP A 27 0.93 -1.08 9.63
C TRP A 27 0.73 0.40 9.34
N SER A 28 1.16 0.91 8.19
CA SER A 28 0.90 2.31 7.80
C SER A 28 -0.58 2.61 7.51
N VAL A 29 -1.39 1.57 7.27
CA VAL A 29 -2.86 1.70 7.16
C VAL A 29 -3.49 1.96 8.53
N ASP A 30 -2.89 1.45 9.61
CA ASP A 30 -3.25 1.81 10.98
C ASP A 30 -2.76 3.23 11.30
N GLY A 31 -3.64 4.20 11.05
CA GLY A 31 -3.34 5.60 11.26
C GLY A 31 -2.98 5.94 12.71
N GLU A 32 -3.54 5.25 13.72
CA GLU A 32 -3.25 5.58 15.12
C GLU A 32 -1.82 5.16 15.48
N PHE A 33 -1.43 3.94 15.12
CA PHE A 33 -0.08 3.45 15.32
C PHE A 33 0.95 4.35 14.62
N TRP A 34 0.71 4.68 13.35
CA TRP A 34 1.63 5.51 12.56
C TRP A 34 1.78 6.92 13.14
N SER A 35 0.69 7.51 13.64
CA SER A 35 0.71 8.82 14.31
C SER A 35 1.62 8.85 15.53
N ILE A 36 1.50 7.83 16.38
CA ILE A 36 2.28 7.72 17.61
C ILE A 36 3.76 7.56 17.24
N LEU A 37 4.07 6.65 16.32
CA LEU A 37 5.43 6.42 15.86
C LEU A 37 6.06 7.68 15.27
N CYS A 38 5.36 8.38 14.37
CA CYS A 38 5.86 9.62 13.77
C CYS A 38 6.08 10.71 14.82
N ARG A 39 5.22 10.83 15.84
CA ARG A 39 5.41 11.83 16.90
C ARG A 39 6.67 11.57 17.71
N GLU A 40 6.86 10.33 18.17
CA GLU A 40 8.04 9.93 18.95
C GLU A 40 9.33 10.13 18.14
N LEU A 41 9.31 9.76 16.86
CA LEU A 41 10.48 9.92 15.99
C LEU A 41 10.76 11.38 15.64
N PHE A 42 9.75 12.23 15.50
CA PHE A 42 9.92 13.64 15.12
C PHE A 42 10.77 14.41 16.14
N ASP A 43 10.56 14.15 17.43
CA ASP A 43 11.32 14.81 18.50
C ASP A 43 12.81 14.44 18.45
N THR A 44 13.12 13.19 18.06
CA THR A 44 14.49 12.70 17.91
C THR A 44 15.21 13.19 16.65
N LEU A 45 14.51 13.84 15.71
CA LEU A 45 15.10 14.30 14.46
C LEU A 45 16.11 15.44 14.71
N GLU A 46 17.37 15.24 14.34
CA GLU A 46 18.44 16.23 14.59
C GLU A 46 18.55 17.31 13.50
N ASP A 47 17.88 17.15 12.36
CA ASP A 47 17.95 18.06 11.21
C ASP A 47 16.87 19.18 11.32
N PRO A 48 17.24 20.42 11.67
CA PRO A 48 16.29 21.51 11.83
C PRO A 48 15.71 21.99 10.49
N GLU A 49 16.41 21.84 9.37
CA GLU A 49 15.88 22.21 8.06
C GLU A 49 14.79 21.24 7.61
N ARG A 50 14.99 19.95 7.87
CA ARG A 50 13.98 18.92 7.63
C ARG A 50 12.76 19.13 8.53
N LYS A 51 12.94 19.41 9.84
CA LYS A 51 11.82 19.77 10.75
C LYS A 51 10.99 20.92 10.20
N LYS A 52 11.65 21.99 9.78
CA LYS A 52 10.96 23.17 9.21
C LYS A 52 10.16 22.81 7.96
N LYS A 53 10.73 22.02 7.04
CA LYS A 53 10.01 21.57 5.82
C LYS A 53 8.81 20.69 6.14
N ILE A 54 8.92 19.84 7.17
CA ILE A 54 7.81 19.01 7.65
C ILE A 54 6.68 19.93 8.14
N GLU A 55 6.98 20.89 9.02
CA GLU A 55 5.99 21.84 9.55
C GLU A 55 5.35 22.69 8.44
N GLU A 56 6.14 23.20 7.48
CA GLU A 56 5.63 23.96 6.33
C GLU A 56 4.69 23.11 5.46
N THR A 57 5.02 21.83 5.26
CA THR A 57 4.19 20.89 4.49
C THR A 57 2.91 20.54 5.26
N HIS A 58 3.02 20.32 6.57
CA HIS A 58 1.88 20.06 7.46
C HIS A 58 0.87 21.20 7.42
N ASP A 59 1.35 22.44 7.52
CA ASP A 59 0.53 23.65 7.42
C ASP A 59 -0.11 23.81 6.04
N ARG A 60 0.63 23.48 4.98
CA ARG A 60 0.10 23.51 3.61
C ARG A 60 -1.03 22.50 3.45
N ILE A 61 -0.86 21.26 3.91
CA ILE A 61 -1.89 20.21 3.84
C ILE A 61 -3.15 20.68 4.58
N ALA A 62 -3.01 21.18 5.81
CA ALA A 62 -4.13 21.65 6.62
C ALA A 62 -4.99 22.71 5.93
N ARG A 63 -4.36 23.61 5.15
CA ARG A 63 -5.03 24.71 4.44
C ARG A 63 -5.48 24.35 3.02
N THR A 64 -5.07 23.20 2.49
CA THR A 64 -5.38 22.81 1.12
C THR A 64 -6.80 22.27 1.04
N GLU A 65 -7.67 22.97 0.31
CA GLU A 65 -9.07 22.59 0.13
C GLU A 65 -9.37 22.01 -1.26
N ASP A 66 -8.49 22.23 -2.24
CA ASP A 66 -8.59 21.70 -3.59
C ASP A 66 -8.20 20.21 -3.63
N PRO A 67 -9.13 19.30 -3.99
CA PRO A 67 -8.86 17.87 -4.14
C PRO A 67 -7.69 17.56 -5.10
N ALA A 68 -7.56 18.32 -6.19
CA ALA A 68 -6.49 18.08 -7.16
C ALA A 68 -5.12 18.46 -6.60
N GLU A 69 -5.05 19.51 -5.79
CA GLU A 69 -3.82 19.89 -5.10
C GLU A 69 -3.40 18.86 -4.05
N LEU A 70 -4.35 18.30 -3.27
CA LEU A 70 -4.05 17.23 -2.31
C LEU A 70 -3.39 16.01 -2.97
N VAL A 71 -3.96 15.53 -4.09
CA VAL A 71 -3.40 14.40 -4.84
C VAL A 71 -2.07 14.76 -5.49
N GLU A 72 -1.85 16.03 -5.85
CA GLU A 72 -0.57 16.50 -6.34
C GLU A 72 0.50 16.58 -5.23
N ILE A 73 0.12 16.87 -3.99
CA ILE A 73 1.03 16.79 -2.82
C ILE A 73 1.48 15.34 -2.61
N MET A 74 0.55 14.36 -2.69
CA MET A 74 0.92 12.93 -2.62
C MET A 74 1.98 12.55 -3.66
N ARG A 75 1.94 13.18 -4.84
CA ARG A 75 2.84 12.88 -5.96
C ARG A 75 4.17 13.61 -5.91
N LYS A 76 4.18 14.89 -5.53
CA LYS A 76 5.37 15.75 -5.59
C LYS A 76 6.44 15.42 -4.55
N GLY A 77 6.10 14.57 -3.60
CA GLY A 77 6.95 14.25 -2.48
C GLY A 77 6.55 15.07 -1.27
N TYR A 78 6.38 14.37 -0.17
CA TYR A 78 6.21 14.89 1.17
C TYR A 78 7.09 14.04 2.08
N ASP A 79 7.41 14.54 3.27
CA ASP A 79 8.13 13.72 4.26
C ASP A 79 7.17 12.78 4.97
N ASN A 80 7.53 11.51 5.22
CA ASN A 80 6.66 10.50 5.84
C ASN A 80 5.98 10.94 7.14
N PHE A 81 6.57 11.88 7.89
CA PHE A 81 5.93 12.53 9.05
C PHE A 81 4.60 13.24 8.72
N ASN A 82 4.35 13.58 7.45
CA ASN A 82 3.12 14.21 6.96
C ASN A 82 2.14 13.21 6.32
N GLN A 83 2.52 11.94 6.14
CA GLN A 83 1.74 10.96 5.38
C GLN A 83 0.32 10.84 5.91
N GLN A 84 0.19 10.66 7.22
CA GLN A 84 -1.10 10.41 7.83
C GLN A 84 -2.04 11.60 7.68
N GLN A 85 -1.58 12.81 8.01
CA GLN A 85 -2.38 14.02 7.87
C GLN A 85 -2.83 14.21 6.42
N LEU A 86 -1.93 13.97 5.45
CA LEU A 86 -2.26 14.02 4.03
C LEU A 86 -3.34 12.99 3.66
N CYS A 87 -3.18 11.74 4.10
CA CYS A 87 -4.14 10.67 3.82
C CYS A 87 -5.51 10.96 4.45
N GLU A 88 -5.55 11.47 5.68
CA GLU A 88 -6.78 11.88 6.38
C GLU A 88 -7.49 13.00 5.62
N LYS A 89 -6.76 14.04 5.21
CA LYS A 89 -7.32 15.16 4.42
C LYS A 89 -7.84 14.70 3.06
N VAL A 90 -7.18 13.74 2.43
CA VAL A 90 -7.63 13.11 1.18
C VAL A 90 -8.92 12.30 1.39
N LEU A 91 -9.00 11.55 2.49
CA LEU A 91 -10.17 10.75 2.87
C LEU A 91 -11.40 11.59 3.22
N GLU A 92 -11.22 12.74 3.89
CA GLU A 92 -12.30 13.70 4.17
C GLU A 92 -13.03 14.15 2.90
N LYS A 93 -12.34 14.16 1.75
CA LYS A 93 -12.83 14.57 0.43
C LYS A 93 -12.85 13.41 -0.56
N GLN A 94 -13.09 12.19 -0.07
CA GLN A 94 -12.92 10.97 -0.88
C GLN A 94 -13.74 10.95 -2.17
N GLU A 95 -14.93 11.58 -2.21
CA GLU A 95 -15.73 11.66 -3.44
C GLU A 95 -15.03 12.42 -4.57
N GLU A 96 -14.27 13.47 -4.24
CA GLU A 96 -13.54 14.24 -5.23
C GLU A 96 -12.11 13.73 -5.46
N THR A 97 -11.45 13.19 -4.42
CA THR A 97 -10.04 12.79 -4.49
C THR A 97 -9.84 11.39 -5.06
N MET A 98 -10.70 10.42 -4.74
CA MET A 98 -10.49 9.01 -5.11
C MET A 98 -10.43 8.78 -6.64
N PRO A 99 -11.27 9.42 -7.48
CA PRO A 99 -11.13 9.30 -8.93
C PRO A 99 -9.75 9.75 -9.43
N LEU A 100 -9.15 10.78 -8.80
CA LEU A 100 -7.83 11.29 -9.14
C LEU A 100 -6.73 10.33 -8.65
N VAL A 101 -6.88 9.79 -7.43
CA VAL A 101 -5.97 8.78 -6.86
C VAL A 101 -5.94 7.54 -7.76
N LEU A 102 -7.10 6.94 -8.08
CA LEU A 102 -7.21 5.76 -8.93
C LEU A 102 -6.60 6.00 -10.31
N LYS A 103 -6.93 7.13 -10.96
CA LYS A 103 -6.37 7.51 -12.27
C LYS A 103 -4.84 7.54 -12.23
N ARG A 104 -4.25 8.06 -11.17
CA ARG A 104 -2.79 8.13 -11.01
C ARG A 104 -2.19 6.79 -10.64
N PHE A 105 -2.81 6.05 -9.71
CA PHE A 105 -2.37 4.72 -9.26
C PHE A 105 -2.17 3.75 -10.44
N ARG A 106 -3.03 3.83 -11.46
CA ARG A 106 -2.89 3.09 -12.72
C ARG A 106 -1.51 3.19 -13.38
N THR A 107 -0.87 4.36 -13.29
CA THR A 107 0.28 4.72 -14.14
C THR A 107 1.51 5.19 -13.39
N CYS A 108 1.39 5.46 -12.09
CA CYS A 108 2.49 5.94 -11.26
C CYS A 108 3.48 4.81 -10.94
N SER A 109 4.74 5.17 -10.77
CA SER A 109 5.82 4.28 -10.33
C SER A 109 6.64 4.91 -9.19
N LEU A 110 6.08 5.93 -8.52
CA LEU A 110 6.71 6.57 -7.36
C LEU A 110 6.19 5.87 -6.10
N ASP A 111 7.08 5.17 -5.39
CA ASP A 111 6.72 4.35 -4.24
C ASP A 111 5.98 5.16 -3.18
N LEU A 112 6.48 6.36 -2.83
CA LEU A 112 5.82 7.26 -1.88
C LEU A 112 4.36 7.59 -2.28
N PHE A 113 4.10 7.80 -3.57
CA PHE A 113 2.71 8.01 -4.04
C PHE A 113 1.89 6.72 -3.93
N ILE A 114 2.47 5.58 -4.32
CA ILE A 114 1.81 4.27 -4.29
C ILE A 114 1.40 3.91 -2.87
N GLU A 115 2.29 4.10 -1.89
CA GLU A 115 2.06 3.83 -0.48
C GLU A 115 0.96 4.74 0.09
N ALA A 116 1.04 6.05 -0.16
CA ALA A 116 0.00 6.99 0.25
C ALA A 116 -1.37 6.61 -0.35
N ALA A 117 -1.38 6.30 -1.65
CA ALA A 117 -2.58 5.89 -2.37
C ALA A 117 -3.14 4.58 -1.82
N ALA A 118 -2.27 3.62 -1.46
CA ALA A 118 -2.67 2.36 -0.86
C ALA A 118 -3.32 2.57 0.52
N VAL A 119 -2.77 3.45 1.36
CA VAL A 119 -3.39 3.82 2.65
C VAL A 119 -4.80 4.38 2.44
N VAL A 120 -4.97 5.36 1.55
CA VAL A 120 -6.29 5.96 1.34
C VAL A 120 -7.27 4.97 0.70
N LEU A 121 -6.85 4.13 -0.24
CA LEU A 121 -7.71 3.11 -0.87
C LEU A 121 -8.09 1.99 0.12
N ALA A 122 -7.20 1.64 1.06
CA ALA A 122 -7.47 0.66 2.10
C ALA A 122 -8.42 1.19 3.19
N ARG A 123 -8.40 2.50 3.48
CA ARG A 123 -9.25 3.14 4.49
C ARG A 123 -10.55 3.76 3.95
N GLY A 124 -10.60 4.06 2.66
CA GLY A 124 -11.73 4.69 2.01
C GLY A 124 -12.92 3.74 1.80
N ASP A 125 -14.00 4.28 1.24
CA ASP A 125 -15.19 3.48 0.95
C ASP A 125 -14.87 2.29 0.03
N ARG A 126 -15.43 1.11 0.36
CA ARG A 126 -15.24 -0.14 -0.39
C ARG A 126 -15.51 -0.03 -1.89
N LYS A 127 -16.37 0.90 -2.34
CA LYS A 127 -16.63 1.15 -3.77
C LYS A 127 -15.37 1.51 -4.56
N TYR A 128 -14.37 2.14 -3.93
CA TYR A 128 -13.11 2.49 -4.58
C TYR A 128 -12.15 1.30 -4.69
N ALA A 129 -12.17 0.38 -3.72
CA ALA A 129 -11.46 -0.90 -3.83
C ALA A 129 -12.05 -1.78 -4.95
N ILE A 130 -13.37 -1.75 -5.12
CA ILE A 130 -14.05 -2.43 -6.25
C ILE A 130 -13.59 -1.81 -7.59
N GLN A 131 -13.58 -0.48 -7.71
CA GLN A 131 -13.07 0.19 -8.91
C GLN A 131 -11.59 -0.13 -9.18
N LEU A 132 -10.76 -0.16 -8.13
CA LEU A 132 -9.36 -0.59 -8.23
C LEU A 132 -9.24 -2.01 -8.80
N ARG A 133 -10.10 -2.92 -8.35
CA ARG A 133 -10.12 -4.31 -8.84
C ARG A 133 -10.52 -4.40 -10.31
N GLU A 134 -11.48 -3.60 -10.76
CA GLU A 134 -11.91 -3.53 -12.16
C GLU A 134 -10.77 -3.07 -13.09
N MET A 135 -9.93 -2.15 -12.62
CA MET A 135 -8.80 -1.61 -13.38
C MET A 135 -7.46 -2.30 -13.10
N TYR A 136 -7.44 -3.38 -12.32
CA TYR A 136 -6.19 -4.00 -11.83
C TYR A 136 -5.19 -4.32 -12.94
N GLN A 137 -5.69 -4.92 -14.03
CA GLN A 137 -4.86 -5.33 -15.18
C GLN A 137 -4.19 -4.14 -15.89
N ASP A 138 -4.74 -2.94 -15.73
CA ASP A 138 -4.21 -1.73 -16.32
C ASP A 138 -3.11 -1.05 -15.47
N ILE A 139 -2.91 -1.50 -14.23
CA ILE A 139 -1.87 -0.97 -13.34
C ILE A 139 -0.51 -1.36 -13.92
N ARG A 140 0.35 -0.37 -14.15
CA ARG A 140 1.64 -0.58 -14.83
C ARG A 140 2.77 -1.03 -13.90
N CYS A 141 2.75 -0.56 -12.66
CA CYS A 141 3.83 -0.82 -11.70
C CYS A 141 3.57 -2.14 -10.94
N PRO A 142 4.52 -3.10 -10.92
CA PRO A 142 4.41 -4.33 -10.14
C PRO A 142 4.19 -4.08 -8.65
N TYR A 143 4.89 -3.10 -8.06
CA TYR A 143 4.69 -2.73 -6.66
C TYR A 143 3.25 -2.24 -6.40
N ALA A 144 2.71 -1.38 -7.28
CA ALA A 144 1.34 -0.92 -7.15
C ALA A 144 0.32 -2.07 -7.27
N ARG A 145 0.60 -3.09 -8.10
CA ARG A 145 -0.20 -4.32 -8.19
C ARG A 145 -0.15 -5.13 -6.90
N ALA A 146 1.03 -5.27 -6.30
CA ALA A 146 1.21 -5.92 -5.00
C ALA A 146 0.42 -5.17 -3.91
N CYS A 147 0.57 -3.85 -3.80
CA CYS A 147 -0.21 -3.02 -2.87
C CYS A 147 -1.73 -3.17 -3.10
N ALA A 148 -2.19 -3.25 -4.35
CA ALA A 148 -3.61 -3.48 -4.65
C ALA A 148 -4.14 -4.81 -4.11
N CYS A 149 -3.34 -5.88 -4.14
CA CYS A 149 -3.70 -7.15 -3.53
C CYS A 149 -3.92 -7.01 -2.02
N LEU A 150 -3.03 -6.30 -1.32
CA LEU A 150 -3.17 -6.04 0.11
C LEU A 150 -4.44 -5.22 0.43
N ILE A 151 -4.74 -4.20 -0.39
CA ILE A 151 -5.97 -3.40 -0.25
C ILE A 151 -7.23 -4.28 -0.32
N PHE A 152 -7.27 -5.26 -1.22
CA PHE A 152 -8.41 -6.19 -1.31
C PHE A 152 -8.57 -7.05 -0.05
N GLY A 153 -7.46 -7.48 0.56
CA GLY A 153 -7.46 -8.17 1.84
C GLY A 153 -8.02 -7.32 2.97
N ILE A 154 -7.49 -6.11 3.13
CA ILE A 154 -7.91 -5.16 4.18
C ILE A 154 -9.39 -4.78 4.03
N GLN A 155 -9.88 -4.63 2.80
CA GLN A 155 -11.27 -4.27 2.50
C GLN A 155 -12.26 -5.46 2.61
N GLY A 156 -11.81 -6.64 3.07
CA GLY A 156 -12.68 -7.80 3.26
C GLY A 156 -13.29 -8.32 1.96
N MET A 157 -12.52 -8.31 0.87
CA MET A 157 -12.99 -8.76 -0.45
C MET A 157 -12.83 -10.28 -0.61
N ASP A 158 -13.58 -11.06 0.19
CA ASP A 158 -13.51 -12.54 0.19
C ASP A 158 -13.67 -13.17 -1.21
N GLY A 159 -14.46 -12.54 -2.09
CA GLY A 159 -14.64 -12.99 -3.48
C GLY A 159 -13.36 -13.00 -4.31
N GLU A 160 -12.34 -12.26 -3.88
CA GLU A 160 -11.04 -12.15 -4.54
C GLU A 160 -10.02 -13.16 -4.05
N ILE A 161 -10.36 -14.05 -3.10
CA ILE A 161 -9.43 -15.09 -2.63
C ILE A 161 -8.81 -15.90 -3.79
N PRO A 162 -9.57 -16.41 -4.78
CA PRO A 162 -8.96 -17.12 -5.91
C PRO A 162 -7.97 -16.26 -6.70
N PHE A 163 -8.31 -15.00 -6.92
CA PHE A 163 -7.45 -14.04 -7.61
C PHE A 163 -6.17 -13.75 -6.81
N LEU A 164 -6.27 -13.57 -5.50
CA LEU A 164 -5.11 -13.35 -4.63
C LEU A 164 -4.16 -14.56 -4.60
N VAL A 165 -4.69 -15.78 -4.70
CA VAL A 165 -3.86 -16.99 -4.86
C VAL A 165 -3.11 -16.96 -6.19
N GLU A 166 -3.81 -16.66 -7.29
CA GLU A 166 -3.18 -16.55 -8.62
C GLU A 166 -2.09 -15.48 -8.66
N GLU A 167 -2.30 -14.34 -8.01
CA GLU A 167 -1.31 -13.27 -7.91
C GLU A 167 -0.11 -13.65 -7.03
N TYR A 168 -0.35 -14.35 -5.91
CA TYR A 168 0.71 -14.89 -5.08
C TYR A 168 1.61 -15.84 -5.88
N GLU A 169 1.00 -16.82 -6.55
CA GLU A 169 1.73 -17.78 -7.39
C GLU A 169 2.51 -17.07 -8.51
N ARG A 170 1.91 -16.07 -9.17
CA ARG A 170 2.59 -15.30 -10.22
C ARG A 170 3.82 -14.55 -9.68
N PHE A 171 3.71 -13.88 -8.54
CA PHE A 171 4.86 -13.15 -7.98
C PHE A 171 5.98 -14.09 -7.52
N CYS A 172 5.66 -15.26 -6.98
CA CYS A 172 6.66 -16.29 -6.68
C CYS A 172 7.41 -16.75 -7.95
N GLU A 173 6.69 -16.96 -9.06
CA GLU A 173 7.30 -17.35 -10.34
C GLU A 173 8.20 -16.23 -10.90
N GLU A 174 7.73 -14.99 -10.92
CA GLU A 174 8.48 -13.82 -11.39
C GLU A 174 9.76 -13.56 -10.57
N GLY A 175 9.69 -13.67 -9.24
CA GLY A 175 10.85 -13.51 -8.36
C GLY A 175 11.89 -14.62 -8.55
N PHE A 176 11.43 -15.85 -8.77
CA PHE A 176 12.32 -16.98 -9.08
C PHE A 176 13.06 -16.79 -10.41
N GLU A 177 12.38 -16.33 -11.46
CA GLU A 177 13.02 -16.07 -12.76
C GLU A 177 14.11 -14.99 -12.68
N GLN A 178 13.90 -13.93 -11.89
CA GLN A 178 14.89 -12.87 -11.68
C GLN A 178 16.13 -13.39 -10.94
N SER A 179 15.94 -14.20 -9.90
CA SER A 179 17.05 -14.78 -9.11
C SER A 179 17.97 -15.73 -9.91
N ILE A 180 17.48 -16.33 -10.99
CA ILE A 180 18.28 -17.20 -11.87
C ILE A 180 19.10 -16.37 -12.88
N SER A 181 18.71 -15.12 -13.12
CA SER A 181 19.26 -14.30 -14.20
C SER A 181 20.41 -13.36 -13.80
N GLU A 182 20.67 -13.17 -12.50
CA GLU A 182 21.70 -12.25 -11.99
C GLU A 182 22.64 -12.97 -11.00
N ASP A 183 23.95 -12.99 -11.31
CA ASP A 183 25.05 -13.50 -10.46
C ASP A 183 25.45 -12.49 -9.33
N ASP A 184 24.59 -11.54 -8.96
CA ASP A 184 24.91 -10.46 -8.02
C ASP A 184 24.28 -10.70 -6.62
N GLU A 185 25.15 -10.74 -5.61
CA GLU A 185 24.89 -10.99 -4.18
C GLU A 185 24.11 -9.87 -3.44
N GLU A 186 23.21 -9.15 -4.09
CA GLU A 186 22.25 -8.26 -3.39
C GLU A 186 20.82 -8.79 -3.59
N ASP A 187 20.48 -9.75 -2.73
CA ASP A 187 19.13 -10.26 -2.48
C ASP A 187 18.18 -9.13 -2.07
N THR A 188 17.74 -8.38 -3.08
CA THR A 188 16.58 -7.49 -3.02
C THR A 188 15.56 -8.01 -4.01
N SER A 189 15.28 -9.31 -3.94
CA SER A 189 14.01 -9.83 -4.42
C SER A 189 12.93 -8.98 -3.71
N ARG A 190 12.24 -8.14 -4.49
CA ARG A 190 11.16 -7.35 -3.95
C ARG A 190 10.09 -8.36 -3.60
N ASP A 191 9.91 -8.64 -2.31
CA ASP A 191 8.95 -9.59 -1.72
C ASP A 191 7.49 -9.21 -2.06
N TYR A 192 7.14 -9.16 -3.35
CA TYR A 192 5.84 -8.74 -3.84
C TYR A 192 4.78 -9.78 -3.59
N GLU A 193 5.17 -11.05 -3.52
CA GLU A 193 4.35 -12.18 -3.10
C GLU A 193 3.85 -12.03 -1.66
N GLU A 194 4.57 -11.33 -0.80
CA GLU A 194 4.15 -11.09 0.59
C GLU A 194 2.86 -10.27 0.66
N PHE A 195 2.56 -9.44 -0.35
CA PHE A 195 1.34 -8.62 -0.36
C PHE A 195 0.05 -9.43 -0.55
N PRO A 196 -0.12 -10.22 -1.64
CA PRO A 196 -1.25 -11.12 -1.76
C PRO A 196 -1.25 -12.19 -0.67
N LEU A 197 -0.07 -12.66 -0.19
CA LEU A 197 -0.02 -13.60 0.92
C LEU A 197 -0.62 -12.98 2.20
N LEU A 198 -0.20 -11.78 2.58
CA LEU A 198 -0.75 -11.07 3.74
C LEU A 198 -2.26 -10.80 3.58
N ALA A 199 -2.70 -10.42 2.39
CA ALA A 199 -4.13 -10.29 2.09
C ALA A 199 -4.90 -11.58 2.38
N LEU A 200 -4.35 -12.75 2.00
CA LEU A 200 -4.95 -14.06 2.28
C LEU A 200 -4.98 -14.38 3.77
N TYR A 201 -3.94 -14.05 4.53
CA TYR A 201 -3.92 -14.20 6.00
C TYR A 201 -5.04 -13.38 6.66
N ILE A 202 -5.19 -12.12 6.25
CA ILE A 202 -6.23 -11.21 6.76
C ILE A 202 -7.63 -11.78 6.49
N LEU A 203 -7.93 -12.17 5.24
CA LEU A 203 -9.25 -12.68 4.85
C LEU A 203 -9.62 -14.01 5.53
N HIS A 204 -8.63 -14.77 6.01
CA HIS A 204 -8.84 -16.02 6.73
C HIS A 204 -8.79 -15.88 8.26
N GLY A 205 -8.68 -14.65 8.78
CA GLY A 205 -8.61 -14.39 10.23
C GLY A 205 -7.41 -15.05 10.89
N LYS A 206 -6.29 -15.14 10.16
CA LYS A 206 -5.02 -15.69 10.66
C LYS A 206 -3.96 -14.62 10.90
N TRP A 207 -4.34 -13.36 10.73
CA TRP A 207 -3.57 -12.16 10.98
C TRP A 207 -4.09 -11.47 12.24
#